data_AF-A0A8S3Q1G9-F1
#
_entry.id   AF-A0A8S3Q1G9-F1
#
_cell.length_a   1.000
_cell.length_b   1.000
_cell.length_c   1.000
_cell.angle_alpha   90.00
_cell.angle_beta   90.00
_cell.angle_gamma   90.00
#
_symmetry.space_group_name_H-M   'P 1'
#
loop_
_entity.id
_entity.type
_entity.pdbx_description
1 polymer ?
#
loop_
_entity_poly.entity_id
_entity_poly.type
_entity_poly.pdbx_seq_one_letter_code
_entity_poly.pdbx_strand_id
1 'polypeptide(L)'
;MSITQINAFFLFLFLQLIEAGLRELEEETGLHILPSQCIDQQVDILALWESVFPTKLTLGQPKRHHIVLYLHAKLISNLTSEKLNQQIKLCPKEVGACVWLDVPLVEAIVSACEETAKNPAVGSHITTEIKGFIINEKEKQEEAMLPTLPLMTVAGDFSDSERVSTGTKFALEEWLSIRKL
;
A
#
# COMPACT_ATOMS: atom_id res chain seq x y z
N MET A 1 27.88 -29.94 -20.16
CA MET A 1 26.42 -30.03 -20.38
C MET A 1 25.81 -28.87 -19.60
N SER A 2 25.14 -27.98 -20.31
CA SER A 2 24.93 -26.57 -19.94
C SER A 2 23.85 -26.36 -18.88
N ILE A 3 24.17 -25.61 -17.83
CA ILE A 3 23.21 -24.97 -16.91
C ILE A 3 22.96 -23.57 -17.46
N THR A 4 21.97 -23.39 -18.34
CA THR A 4 21.47 -22.07 -18.72
C THR A 4 20.13 -22.21 -19.43
N GLN A 5 18.99 -22.06 -18.73
CA GLN A 5 17.69 -21.66 -19.33
C GLN A 5 16.49 -21.54 -18.37
N ILE A 6 16.68 -21.28 -17.07
CA ILE A 6 15.54 -20.94 -16.19
C ILE A 6 15.39 -19.42 -15.99
N ASN A 7 16.45 -18.64 -16.22
CA ASN A 7 16.45 -17.20 -15.93
C ASN A 7 15.51 -16.39 -16.85
N ALA A 8 15.30 -16.78 -18.10
CA ALA A 8 14.50 -15.97 -19.05
C ALA A 8 12.98 -16.03 -18.79
N PHE A 9 12.46 -17.17 -18.33
CA PHE A 9 11.02 -17.34 -18.08
C PHE A 9 10.58 -16.65 -16.79
N PHE A 10 11.39 -16.76 -15.74
CA PHE A 10 11.16 -16.02 -14.49
C PHE A 10 11.32 -14.50 -14.68
N LEU A 11 12.29 -14.05 -15.49
CA LEU A 11 12.45 -12.63 -15.80
C LEU A 11 11.26 -12.06 -16.60
N PHE A 12 10.66 -12.85 -17.51
CA PHE A 12 9.50 -12.43 -18.29
C PHE A 12 8.23 -12.34 -17.42
N LEU A 13 7.98 -13.33 -16.56
CA LEU A 13 6.88 -13.27 -15.59
C LEU A 13 7.06 -12.10 -14.62
N PHE A 14 8.29 -11.86 -14.17
CA PHE A 14 8.64 -10.75 -13.29
C PHE A 14 8.40 -9.38 -13.95
N LEU A 15 8.77 -9.22 -15.23
CA LEU A 15 8.52 -8.00 -15.98
C LEU A 15 7.01 -7.72 -16.11
N GLN A 16 6.21 -8.75 -16.42
CA GLN A 16 4.75 -8.62 -16.50
C GLN A 16 4.10 -8.25 -15.16
N LEU A 17 4.66 -8.73 -14.04
CA LEU A 17 4.17 -8.39 -12.70
C LEU A 17 4.50 -6.93 -12.33
N ILE A 18 5.70 -6.46 -12.66
CA ILE A 18 6.07 -5.05 -12.45
C ILE A 18 5.24 -4.13 -13.33
N GLU A 19 5.10 -4.45 -14.61
CA GLU A 19 4.25 -3.69 -15.54
C GLU A 19 2.81 -3.64 -15.05
N ALA A 20 2.27 -4.75 -14.53
CA ALA A 20 0.95 -4.76 -13.93
C ALA A 20 0.87 -3.84 -12.71
N GLY A 21 1.83 -3.89 -11.78
CA GLY A 21 1.81 -3.03 -10.60
C GLY A 21 1.94 -1.53 -10.93
N LEU A 22 2.77 -1.18 -11.92
CA LEU A 22 2.89 0.20 -12.41
C LEU A 22 1.63 0.66 -13.14
N ARG A 23 0.97 -0.22 -13.89
CA ARG A 23 -0.33 0.05 -14.52
C ARG A 23 -1.42 0.27 -13.48
N GLU A 24 -1.54 -0.58 -12.46
CA GLU A 24 -2.53 -0.41 -11.38
C GLU A 24 -2.30 0.91 -10.64
N LEU A 25 -1.03 1.29 -10.38
CA LEU A 25 -0.68 2.59 -9.79
C LEU A 25 -1.22 3.75 -10.64
N GLU A 26 -1.05 3.69 -11.96
CA GLU A 26 -1.56 4.71 -12.89
C GLU A 26 -3.09 4.71 -12.95
N GLU A 27 -3.74 3.55 -13.02
CA GLU A 27 -5.20 3.43 -13.07
C GLU A 27 -5.87 4.03 -11.83
N GLU A 28 -5.33 3.76 -10.64
CA GLU A 28 -5.89 4.22 -9.36
C GLU A 28 -5.56 5.68 -9.04
N THR A 29 -4.31 6.10 -9.30
CA THR A 29 -3.77 7.39 -8.82
C THR A 29 -3.43 8.40 -9.90
N GLY A 30 -3.41 7.98 -11.17
CA GLY A 30 -2.94 8.78 -12.30
C GLY A 30 -1.41 8.96 -12.36
N LEU A 31 -0.65 8.39 -11.42
CA LEU A 31 0.80 8.49 -11.41
C LEU A 31 1.43 7.50 -12.40
N HIS A 32 1.89 8.02 -13.52
CA HIS A 32 2.65 7.25 -14.49
C HIS A 32 4.14 7.24 -14.11
N ILE A 33 4.59 6.12 -13.52
CA ILE A 33 5.98 5.92 -13.11
C ILE A 33 6.66 4.92 -14.06
N LEU A 34 7.77 5.33 -14.67
CA LEU A 34 8.61 4.48 -15.49
C LEU A 34 9.73 3.84 -14.67
N PRO A 35 10.19 2.61 -15.00
CA PRO A 35 11.36 2.01 -14.34
C PRO A 35 12.59 2.91 -14.34
N SER A 36 12.80 3.72 -15.38
CA SER A 36 13.91 4.69 -15.46
C SER A 36 13.86 5.81 -14.42
N GLN A 37 12.72 5.99 -13.76
CA GLN A 37 12.50 6.95 -12.67
C GLN A 37 12.71 6.31 -11.29
N CYS A 38 13.02 5.02 -11.24
CA CYS A 38 13.44 4.33 -10.02
C CYS A 38 14.96 4.37 -9.87
N ILE A 39 15.44 4.40 -8.63
CA ILE A 39 16.87 4.26 -8.31
C ILE A 39 17.36 2.93 -8.90
N ASP A 40 18.52 2.97 -9.56
CA ASP A 40 19.11 1.84 -10.29
C ASP A 40 18.20 1.18 -11.34
N GLN A 41 17.14 1.89 -11.74
CA GLN A 41 16.08 1.42 -12.63
C GLN A 41 15.36 0.16 -12.12
N GLN A 42 15.26 0.03 -10.79
CA GLN A 42 14.81 -1.18 -10.13
C GLN A 42 13.47 -1.01 -9.42
N VAL A 43 12.59 -2.01 -9.61
CA VAL A 43 11.37 -2.23 -8.83
C VAL A 43 11.47 -3.63 -8.25
N ASP A 44 11.43 -3.74 -6.93
CA ASP A 44 11.64 -4.99 -6.22
C ASP A 44 10.32 -5.61 -5.78
N ILE A 45 10.26 -6.94 -5.75
CA ILE A 45 9.22 -7.63 -4.98
C ILE A 45 9.56 -7.45 -3.51
N LEU A 46 8.67 -6.76 -2.80
CA LEU A 46 8.76 -6.55 -1.37
C LEU A 46 8.34 -7.81 -0.62
N ALA A 47 7.16 -8.34 -0.94
CA ALA A 47 6.58 -9.45 -0.21
C ALA A 47 5.45 -10.15 -1.00
N LEU A 48 5.09 -11.35 -0.54
CA LEU A 48 3.88 -12.06 -0.98
C LEU A 48 2.95 -12.24 0.22
N TRP A 49 1.65 -12.06 0.00
CA TRP A 49 0.64 -12.19 1.04
C TRP A 49 -0.54 -13.04 0.56
N GLU A 50 -0.88 -14.07 1.33
CA GLU A 50 -2.07 -14.87 1.08
C GLU A 50 -3.31 -14.15 1.63
N SER A 51 -4.27 -13.85 0.76
CA SER A 51 -5.49 -13.12 1.10
C SER A 51 -6.73 -13.91 0.73
N VAL A 52 -7.70 -13.96 1.65
CA VAL A 52 -9.01 -14.60 1.44
C VAL A 52 -10.14 -13.62 1.77
N PHE A 53 -11.25 -13.72 1.04
CA PHE A 53 -12.44 -12.92 1.31
C PHE A 53 -13.71 -13.79 1.40
N PRO A 54 -14.56 -13.62 2.44
CA PRO A 54 -14.34 -12.79 3.63
C PRO A 54 -13.11 -13.22 4.44
N THR A 55 -12.48 -12.28 5.16
CA THR A 55 -11.20 -12.49 5.86
C THR A 55 -11.32 -13.38 7.10
N LYS A 56 -12.53 -13.52 7.66
CA LYS A 56 -12.84 -14.36 8.82
C LYS A 56 -14.00 -15.28 8.48
N LEU A 57 -13.95 -16.53 8.99
CA LEU A 57 -15.06 -17.48 8.84
C LEU A 57 -16.36 -17.01 9.53
N THR A 58 -16.24 -16.14 10.54
CA THR A 58 -17.39 -15.49 11.19
C THR A 58 -18.18 -14.59 10.24
N LEU A 59 -17.54 -14.08 9.19
CA LEU A 59 -18.16 -13.27 8.14
C LEU A 59 -18.70 -14.12 6.96
N GLY A 60 -18.47 -15.44 6.99
CA GLY A 60 -18.93 -16.39 5.98
C GLY A 60 -17.81 -17.24 5.38
N GLN A 61 -18.19 -18.16 4.50
CA GLN A 61 -17.24 -19.04 3.80
C GLN A 61 -16.40 -18.24 2.79
N PRO A 62 -15.10 -18.56 2.62
CA PRO A 62 -14.24 -17.92 1.63
C PRO A 62 -14.81 -18.07 0.21
N LYS A 63 -14.92 -16.96 -0.50
CA LYS A 63 -15.40 -16.88 -1.88
C LYS A 63 -14.27 -16.55 -2.86
N ARG A 64 -13.22 -15.89 -2.37
CA ARG A 64 -12.04 -15.52 -3.16
C ARG A 64 -10.79 -15.81 -2.36
N HIS A 65 -9.75 -16.17 -3.08
CA HIS A 65 -8.43 -16.52 -2.55
C HIS A 65 -7.39 -16.00 -3.53
N HIS A 66 -6.47 -15.18 -3.03
CA HIS A 66 -5.46 -14.49 -3.81
C HIS A 66 -4.10 -14.66 -3.16
N ILE A 67 -3.06 -14.68 -4.00
CA ILE A 67 -1.70 -14.36 -3.60
C ILE A 67 -1.44 -12.94 -4.07
N VAL A 68 -1.30 -12.01 -3.14
CA VAL A 68 -1.03 -10.60 -3.39
C VAL A 68 0.48 -10.40 -3.43
N LEU A 69 0.96 -9.72 -4.47
CA LEU A 69 2.35 -9.34 -4.62
C LEU A 69 2.51 -7.87 -4.25
N TYR A 70 3.34 -7.56 -3.27
CA TYR A 70 3.72 -6.18 -2.96
C TYR A 70 5.01 -5.84 -3.69
N LEU A 71 5.00 -4.72 -4.40
CA LEU A 71 6.17 -4.16 -5.07
C LEU A 71 6.67 -2.94 -4.31
N HIS A 72 7.97 -2.73 -4.35
CA HIS A 72 8.63 -1.58 -3.75
C HIS A 72 9.54 -0.90 -4.78
N ALA A 73 9.36 0.41 -4.93
CA ALA A 73 10.16 1.25 -5.81
C ALA A 73 10.69 2.45 -5.02
N LYS A 74 11.99 2.70 -5.09
CA LYS A 74 12.59 3.95 -4.63
C LYS A 74 12.70 4.88 -5.82
N LEU A 75 12.11 6.06 -5.76
CA LEU A 75 12.17 7.03 -6.86
C LEU A 75 13.45 7.87 -6.79
N ILE A 76 13.89 8.35 -7.95
CA ILE A 76 15.02 9.30 -8.04
C ILE A 76 14.71 10.61 -7.29
N SER A 77 15.75 11.26 -6.76
CA SER A 77 15.62 12.37 -5.79
C SER A 77 14.85 13.60 -6.29
N ASN A 78 14.74 13.78 -7.60
CA ASN A 78 13.98 14.89 -8.19
C ASN A 78 12.46 14.61 -8.28
N LEU A 79 11.98 13.42 -7.92
CA LEU A 79 10.56 13.04 -7.84
C LEU A 79 10.11 13.03 -6.38
N THR A 80 9.94 14.22 -5.82
CA THR A 80 9.47 14.39 -4.44
C THR A 80 7.95 14.23 -4.33
N SER A 81 7.44 13.99 -3.12
CA SER A 81 6.00 13.91 -2.87
C SER A 81 5.28 15.20 -3.30
N GLU A 82 5.88 16.38 -3.15
CA GLU A 82 5.29 17.64 -3.62
C GLU A 82 5.10 17.68 -5.14
N LYS A 83 6.05 17.14 -5.90
CA LYS A 83 5.95 17.07 -7.37
C LYS A 83 4.97 16.01 -7.83
N LEU A 84 4.91 14.88 -7.12
CA LEU A 84 3.95 13.82 -7.44
C LEU A 84 2.53 14.26 -7.10
N ASN A 85 2.32 15.01 -6.01
CA ASN A 85 1.02 15.59 -5.65
C ASN A 85 0.40 16.44 -6.78
N GLN A 86 1.22 17.10 -7.61
CA GLN A 86 0.73 17.88 -8.75
C GLN A 86 0.22 17.01 -9.91
N GLN A 87 0.55 15.72 -9.91
CA GLN A 87 0.21 14.75 -10.95
C GLN A 87 -0.87 13.76 -10.50
N ILE A 88 -1.11 13.63 -9.19
CA ILE A 88 -2.14 12.74 -8.66
C ILE A 88 -3.52 13.12 -9.21
N LYS A 89 -4.17 12.14 -9.81
CA LYS A 89 -5.54 12.18 -10.28
C LYS A 89 -6.21 10.85 -9.96
N LEU A 90 -6.85 10.80 -8.80
CA LEU A 90 -7.51 9.59 -8.30
C LEU A 90 -8.66 9.16 -9.22
N CYS A 91 -8.86 7.85 -9.34
CA CYS A 91 -10.03 7.26 -9.99
C CYS A 91 -11.19 7.14 -8.98
N PRO A 92 -12.28 7.95 -9.07
CA PRO A 92 -13.37 7.94 -8.11
C PRO A 92 -14.13 6.61 -8.01
N LYS A 93 -13.99 5.73 -9.01
CA LYS A 93 -14.64 4.41 -9.05
C LYS A 93 -13.89 3.35 -8.23
N GLU A 94 -12.63 3.59 -7.93
CA GLU A 94 -11.73 2.60 -7.31
C GLU A 94 -11.18 3.09 -5.98
N VAL A 95 -10.81 4.38 -5.90
CA VAL A 95 -10.12 4.95 -4.74
C VAL A 95 -10.87 6.17 -4.20
N GLY A 96 -11.12 6.15 -2.89
CA GLY A 96 -11.78 7.26 -2.17
C GLY A 96 -10.82 8.30 -1.60
N ALA A 97 -9.58 7.93 -1.28
CA ALA A 97 -8.59 8.82 -0.68
C ALA A 97 -7.14 8.34 -0.93
N CYS A 98 -6.19 9.27 -0.83
CA CYS A 98 -4.75 9.00 -0.96
C CYS A 98 -3.94 9.86 0.01
N VAL A 99 -2.96 9.24 0.68
CA VAL A 99 -2.05 9.90 1.63
C VAL A 99 -0.62 9.38 1.43
N TRP A 100 0.35 10.24 1.68
CA TRP A 100 1.75 9.83 1.88
C TRP A 100 1.97 9.55 3.36
N LEU A 101 2.64 8.44 3.69
CA LEU A 101 2.93 8.07 5.08
C LEU A 101 4.41 8.30 5.38
N ASP A 102 4.69 8.87 6.55
CA ASP A 102 6.04 8.96 7.08
C ASP A 102 6.38 7.73 7.95
N VAL A 103 7.67 7.58 8.27
CA VAL A 103 8.14 6.41 9.04
C VAL A 103 7.45 6.29 10.41
N PRO A 104 7.33 7.35 11.23
CA PRO A 104 6.63 7.25 12.52
C PRO A 104 5.17 6.79 12.40
N LEU A 105 4.43 7.28 11.40
CA LEU A 105 3.06 6.86 11.19
C LEU A 105 2.98 5.40 10.74
N VAL A 106 3.90 4.95 9.88
CA VAL A 106 3.99 3.54 9.48
C VAL A 106 4.30 2.63 10.68
N GLU A 107 5.23 3.00 11.55
CA GLU A 107 5.52 2.25 12.78
C GLU A 107 4.29 2.14 13.68
N ALA A 108 3.49 3.21 13.79
CA ALA A 108 2.24 3.20 14.53
C ALA A 108 1.17 2.27 13.92
N ILE A 109 1.03 2.29 12.58
CA ILE A 109 0.10 1.41 11.84
C ILE A 109 0.46 -0.06 12.03
N VAL A 110 1.74 -0.41 11.91
CA VAL A 110 2.23 -1.78 12.08
C VAL A 110 2.07 -2.24 13.54
N SER A 111 2.28 -1.34 14.50
CA SER A 111 2.11 -1.66 15.93
C SER A 111 0.64 -1.88 16.33
N ALA A 112 -0.33 -1.48 15.50
CA ALA A 112 -1.75 -1.71 15.73
C ALA A 112 -2.12 -3.18 15.45
N CYS A 113 -1.99 -4.02 16.49
CA CYS A 113 -2.16 -5.47 16.41
C CYS A 113 -3.62 -5.92 16.57
N GLU A 114 -4.04 -6.84 15.70
CA GLU A 114 -5.37 -7.47 15.70
C GLU A 114 -5.59 -8.41 16.89
N GLU A 115 -4.53 -9.06 17.39
CA GLU A 115 -4.62 -10.11 18.43
C GLU A 115 -4.60 -9.54 19.85
N THR A 116 -3.97 -8.37 20.03
CA THR A 116 -4.05 -7.62 21.28
C THR A 116 -4.99 -6.45 21.02
N ALA A 117 -6.28 -6.60 21.32
CA ALA A 117 -7.29 -5.53 21.29
C ALA A 117 -7.03 -4.41 22.33
N LYS A 118 -5.76 -4.07 22.58
CA LYS A 118 -5.32 -2.86 23.23
C LYS A 118 -5.16 -1.86 22.11
N ASN A 119 -5.99 -0.81 22.11
CA ASN A 119 -5.77 0.37 21.30
C ASN A 119 -4.25 0.65 21.30
N PRO A 120 -3.60 0.79 20.13
CA PRO A 120 -2.20 1.19 20.12
C PRO A 120 -2.14 2.44 20.98
N ALA A 121 -1.27 2.40 22.01
CA ALA A 121 -1.03 3.58 22.81
C ALA A 121 -0.51 4.62 21.80
N VAL A 122 -1.40 5.51 21.36
CA VAL A 122 -1.05 6.60 20.46
C VAL A 122 0.02 7.36 21.22
N GLY A 123 1.28 7.12 20.86
CA GLY A 123 2.39 7.85 21.42
C GLY A 123 2.07 9.33 21.25
N SER A 124 2.40 10.15 22.25
CA SER A 124 2.12 11.60 22.29
C SER A 124 2.72 12.42 21.13
N HIS A 125 3.26 11.76 20.10
CA HIS A 125 3.97 12.32 18.96
C HIS A 125 3.33 12.01 17.61
N ILE A 126 2.26 11.21 17.54
CA ILE A 126 1.56 10.93 16.27
C ILE A 126 0.54 12.04 16.00
N THR A 127 0.59 12.62 14.81
CA THR A 127 -0.37 13.66 14.39
C THR A 127 -1.76 13.07 14.26
N THR A 128 -2.77 13.81 14.73
CA THR A 128 -4.19 13.37 14.66
C THR A 128 -4.77 13.45 13.26
N GLU A 129 -4.14 14.25 12.39
CA GLU A 129 -4.55 14.47 11.02
C GLU A 129 -3.31 14.48 10.11
N ILE A 130 -3.51 14.12 8.84
CA ILE A 130 -2.50 14.15 7.80
C ILE A 130 -3.08 14.75 6.51
N LYS A 131 -2.26 15.50 5.78
CA LYS A 131 -2.67 16.08 4.50
C LYS A 131 -2.71 14.99 3.42
N GLY A 132 -3.80 14.95 2.65
CA GLY A 132 -3.94 14.06 1.50
C GLY A 132 -4.99 14.54 0.51
N PHE A 133 -5.40 13.62 -0.36
CA PHE A 133 -6.46 13.83 -1.34
C PHE A 133 -7.66 12.95 -0.99
N ILE A 134 -8.87 13.48 -1.20
CA ILE A 134 -10.13 12.75 -1.02
C ILE A 134 -11.05 13.00 -2.21
N ILE A 135 -11.86 12.00 -2.55
CA ILE A 135 -12.99 12.12 -3.46
C ILE A 135 -14.24 12.51 -2.65
N ASN A 136 -14.76 13.72 -2.90
CA ASN A 136 -15.97 14.19 -2.24
C ASN A 136 -17.26 13.57 -2.82
N GLU A 137 -18.41 13.89 -2.22
CA GLU A 137 -19.74 13.39 -2.63
C GLU A 137 -20.12 13.70 -4.10
N LYS A 138 -19.41 14.63 -4.75
CA LYS A 138 -19.63 15.01 -6.15
C LYS A 138 -18.63 14.33 -7.10
N GLU A 139 -17.94 13.28 -6.63
CA GLU A 139 -16.89 12.55 -7.35
C GLU A 139 -15.71 13.46 -7.77
N LYS A 140 -15.43 14.52 -7.01
CA LYS A 140 -14.31 15.43 -7.29
C LYS A 140 -13.20 15.25 -6.26
N GLN A 141 -11.97 15.21 -6.76
CA GLN A 141 -10.77 15.24 -5.93
C GLN A 141 -10.58 16.62 -5.31
N GLU A 142 -10.27 16.65 -4.01
CA GLU A 142 -9.86 17.84 -3.27
C GLU A 142 -8.76 17.49 -2.25
N GLU A 143 -7.94 18.49 -1.90
CA GLU A 143 -6.99 18.37 -0.80
C GLU A 143 -7.72 18.52 0.54
N ALA A 144 -7.45 17.62 1.48
CA ALA A 144 -8.07 17.63 2.80
C ALA A 144 -7.11 17.18 3.91
N MET A 145 -7.46 17.52 5.15
CA MET A 145 -6.87 16.91 6.34
C MET A 145 -7.67 15.66 6.69
N LEU A 146 -7.01 14.51 6.67
CA LEU A 146 -7.60 13.19 6.91
C LEU A 146 -7.24 12.72 8.32
N PRO A 147 -8.19 12.16 9.09
CA PRO A 147 -7.91 11.64 10.42
C PRO A 147 -6.95 10.45 10.33
N THR A 148 -5.98 10.36 11.24
CA THR A 148 -5.06 9.22 11.27
C THR A 148 -5.61 8.02 12.04
N LEU A 149 -6.68 8.21 12.84
CA LEU A 149 -7.29 7.15 13.64
C LEU A 149 -7.67 5.89 12.83
N PRO A 150 -8.33 5.99 11.65
CA PRO A 150 -8.65 4.80 10.85
C PRO A 150 -7.41 3.98 10.47
N LEU A 151 -6.25 4.62 10.29
CA LEU A 151 -5.02 3.92 9.92
C LEU A 151 -4.54 2.94 11.01
N MET A 152 -4.91 3.19 12.26
CA MET A 152 -4.57 2.38 13.43
C MET A 152 -5.72 1.47 13.89
N THR A 153 -6.87 1.51 13.21
CA THR A 153 -8.02 0.66 13.53
C THR A 153 -7.73 -0.81 13.18
N VAL A 154 -8.27 -1.73 13.98
CA VAL A 154 -8.15 -3.19 13.79
C VAL A 154 -9.48 -3.77 13.31
N ALA A 155 -9.42 -4.90 12.61
CA ALA A 155 -10.57 -5.60 12.06
C ALA A 155 -11.49 -6.14 13.17
N GLY A 156 -12.73 -5.64 13.19
CA GLY A 156 -13.78 -6.17 14.07
C GLY A 156 -14.16 -7.63 13.74
N ASP A 157 -14.86 -8.28 14.66
CA ASP A 157 -15.32 -9.67 14.48
C ASP A 157 -16.64 -9.77 13.69
N PHE A 158 -17.40 -8.68 13.66
CA PHE A 158 -18.79 -8.67 13.17
C PHE A 158 -19.11 -7.55 12.17
N SER A 159 -18.22 -6.57 11.99
CA SER A 159 -18.39 -5.49 11.02
C SER A 159 -17.04 -5.00 10.51
N ASP A 160 -16.97 -4.69 9.22
CA ASP A 160 -15.80 -4.07 8.61
C ASP A 160 -15.95 -2.54 8.66
N SER A 161 -15.07 -1.88 9.40
CA SER A 161 -14.93 -0.42 9.43
C SER A 161 -13.74 0.00 8.59
N GLU A 162 -13.64 1.29 8.25
CA GLU A 162 -12.45 1.84 7.60
C GLU A 162 -11.19 1.55 8.44
N ARG A 163 -10.20 0.92 7.80
CA ARG A 163 -8.93 0.51 8.41
C ARG A 163 -7.88 0.19 7.34
N VAL A 164 -6.62 0.12 7.76
CA VAL A 164 -5.57 -0.49 6.93
C VAL A 164 -5.75 -2.02 6.92
N SER A 165 -5.59 -2.64 5.74
CA SER A 165 -5.72 -4.09 5.61
C SER A 165 -4.58 -4.84 6.30
N THR A 166 -4.83 -6.05 6.79
CA THR A 166 -3.79 -6.88 7.42
C THR A 166 -2.62 -7.16 6.47
N GLY A 167 -2.92 -7.40 5.18
CA GLY A 167 -1.86 -7.56 4.15
C GLY A 167 -1.05 -6.27 3.95
N THR A 168 -1.70 -5.11 3.98
CA THR A 168 -1.00 -3.81 3.90
C THR A 168 -0.13 -3.57 5.14
N LYS A 169 -0.60 -3.92 6.35
CA LYS A 169 0.21 -3.84 7.58
C LYS A 169 1.47 -4.71 7.46
N PHE A 170 1.31 -5.95 6.97
CA PHE A 170 2.44 -6.84 6.70
C PHE A 170 3.43 -6.24 5.68
N ALA A 171 2.95 -5.72 4.55
CA ALA A 171 3.82 -5.07 3.57
C ALA A 171 4.59 -3.86 4.15
N LEU A 172 3.94 -3.08 5.00
CA LEU A 172 4.58 -1.96 5.70
C LEU A 172 5.65 -2.41 6.70
N GLU A 173 5.44 -3.54 7.39
CA GLU A 173 6.43 -4.15 8.29
C GLU A 173 7.68 -4.63 7.51
N GLU A 174 7.47 -5.27 6.36
CA GLU A 174 8.55 -5.67 5.45
C GLU A 174 9.31 -4.43 4.92
N TRP A 175 8.59 -3.36 4.57
CA TRP A 175 9.20 -2.09 4.16
C TRP A 175 10.06 -1.47 5.27
N LEU A 176 9.60 -1.47 6.52
CA LEU A 176 10.40 -0.99 7.66
C LEU A 176 11.68 -1.83 7.85
N SER A 177 11.61 -3.14 7.59
CA SER A 177 12.74 -4.05 7.74
C SER A 177 13.84 -3.77 6.72
N ILE A 178 13.50 -3.53 5.45
CA ILE A 178 14.48 -3.22 4.40
C ILE A 178 15.07 -1.81 4.51
N ARG A 179 14.46 -0.91 5.28
CA ARG A 179 14.99 0.44 5.55
C ARG A 179 16.03 0.49 6.66
N LYS A 180 16.04 -0.52 7.54
CA LYS A 180 17.01 -0.64 8.63
C LYS A 180 18.34 -1.26 8.18
N LEU A 181 18.38 -1.76 6.94
CA LEU A 181 19.56 -2.25 6.22
C LEU A 181 20.20 -1.13 5.41
#